data_AF-A0A133ND52-F1
#
_entry.id   AF-A0A133ND52-F1
#
_cell.length_a   1.000
_cell.length_b   1.000
_cell.length_c   1.000
_cell.angle_alpha   90.00
_cell.angle_beta   90.00
_cell.angle_gamma   90.00
#
_symmetry.space_group_name_H-M   'P 1'
#
loop_
_entity.id
_entity.type
_entity.pdbx_description
1 polymer ?
#
loop_
_entity_poly.entity_id
_entity_poly.type
_entity_poly.pdbx_seq_one_letter_code
_entity_poly.pdbx_strand_id
1 'polypeptide(L)'
;RKLFKNLYIEKTETFKEQGQYPVVFLSLKDLKATTWEEMERKIIIILSDFFSEYEYLLNELTGISFENLKNIIYRKADIDELTTTLKFLTKILYEK
;
A
#
# COMPACT_ATOMS: atom_id res chain seq x y z
N ARG A 1 15.56 -21.53 4.38
CA ARG A 1 16.76 -21.34 5.24
C ARG A 1 16.43 -20.23 6.24
N LYS A 2 16.54 -20.43 7.56
CA LYS A 2 16.25 -19.37 8.56
C LYS A 2 17.47 -18.44 8.68
N LEU A 3 17.34 -17.19 8.25
CA LEU A 3 18.44 -16.21 8.13
C LEU A 3 19.15 -15.89 9.45
N PHE A 4 18.45 -15.98 10.59
CA PHE A 4 18.96 -15.51 11.89
C PHE A 4 19.11 -16.60 12.97
N LYS A 5 19.02 -17.88 12.57
CA LYS A 5 19.05 -19.00 13.52
C LYS A 5 20.35 -19.00 14.34
N ASN A 6 20.23 -19.13 15.65
CA ASN A 6 21.30 -19.16 16.66
C ASN A 6 22.10 -17.85 16.82
N LEU A 7 21.63 -16.73 16.28
CA LEU A 7 22.29 -15.43 16.43
C LEU A 7 21.76 -14.67 17.64
N TYR A 8 22.52 -13.70 18.13
CA TYR A 8 22.11 -12.82 19.24
C TYR A 8 20.79 -12.09 18.94
N ILE A 9 20.60 -11.65 17.70
CA ILE A 9 19.39 -10.96 17.24
C ILE A 9 18.13 -11.83 17.35
N GLU A 10 18.22 -13.17 17.26
CA GLU A 10 17.06 -14.06 17.44
C GLU A 10 16.52 -14.04 18.88
N LYS A 11 17.36 -13.65 19.85
CA LYS A 11 17.04 -13.64 21.29
C LYS A 11 16.49 -12.31 21.78
N THR A 12 16.40 -11.28 20.94
CA THR A 12 15.89 -9.96 21.34
C THR A 12 14.37 -9.92 21.23
N GLU A 13 13.71 -9.11 22.07
CA GLU A 13 12.24 -9.00 22.00
C GLU A 13 11.74 -8.40 20.69
N THR A 14 12.53 -7.53 20.07
CA THR A 14 12.24 -6.98 18.73
C THR A 14 12.19 -8.05 17.64
N PHE A 15 12.82 -9.21 17.84
CA PHE A 15 12.76 -10.31 16.89
C PHE A 15 11.37 -10.96 16.83
N LYS A 16 10.58 -10.85 17.91
CA LYS A 16 9.19 -11.34 17.96
C LYS A 16 8.27 -10.58 17.00
N GLU A 17 8.61 -9.32 16.73
CA GLU A 17 7.87 -8.44 15.80
C GLU A 17 8.23 -8.69 14.33
N GLN A 18 9.25 -9.51 14.05
CA GLN A 18 9.69 -9.77 12.68
C GLN A 18 8.58 -10.48 11.88
N GLY A 19 8.11 -9.83 10.82
CA GLY A 19 7.10 -10.37 9.93
C GLY A 19 5.68 -10.38 10.49
N GLN A 20 5.43 -9.72 11.64
CA GLN A 20 4.09 -9.59 12.22
C GLN A 20 3.24 -8.54 11.52
N TYR A 21 3.86 -7.53 10.92
CA TYR A 21 3.18 -6.40 10.31
C TYR A 21 3.33 -6.40 8.79
N PRO A 22 2.27 -6.08 8.03
CA PRO A 22 2.36 -5.91 6.60
C PRO A 22 3.30 -4.74 6.28
N VAL A 23 4.26 -4.97 5.38
CA VAL A 23 5.18 -3.92 4.90
C VAL A 23 4.70 -3.45 3.54
N VAL A 24 4.39 -2.17 3.43
CA VAL A 24 4.08 -1.49 2.18
C VAL A 24 5.32 -0.72 1.72
N PHE A 25 5.77 -0.97 0.49
CA PHE A 25 6.85 -0.22 -0.14
C PHE A 25 6.30 0.66 -1.25
N LEU A 26 6.45 1.98 -1.10
CA LEU A 26 6.05 2.98 -2.09
C LEU A 26 7.22 3.94 -2.32
N SER A 27 7.54 4.20 -3.59
CA SER A 27 8.59 5.14 -3.99
C SER A 27 8.02 6.20 -4.91
N LEU A 28 8.21 7.47 -4.56
CA LEU A 28 7.90 8.64 -5.40
C LEU A 28 9.16 9.28 -5.99
N LYS A 29 10.33 8.61 -5.91
CA LYS A 29 11.64 9.19 -6.23
C LYS A 29 11.74 9.73 -7.66
N ASP A 30 11.15 9.02 -8.62
CA ASP A 30 11.26 9.36 -10.04
C ASP A 30 10.08 10.24 -10.51
N LEU A 31 9.22 10.67 -9.58
CA LEU A 31 8.11 11.56 -9.84
C LEU A 31 8.65 12.98 -10.12
N LYS A 32 8.58 13.40 -11.37
CA LYS A 32 9.00 14.73 -11.83
C LYS A 32 7.89 15.33 -12.65
N ALA A 33 7.56 16.61 -12.45
CA ALA A 33 6.52 17.31 -13.20
C ALA A 33 6.89 18.79 -13.32
N THR A 34 6.37 19.45 -14.35
CA THR A 34 6.60 20.87 -14.65
C THR A 34 5.45 21.76 -14.19
N THR A 35 4.27 21.18 -13.96
CA THR A 35 3.10 21.86 -13.38
C THR A 35 2.50 21.05 -12.24
N TRP A 36 1.65 21.68 -11.44
CA TRP A 36 0.93 21.01 -10.36
C TRP A 36 -0.06 19.96 -10.88
N GLU A 37 -0.78 20.28 -11.96
CA GLU A 37 -1.75 19.37 -12.58
C GLU A 37 -1.07 18.13 -13.17
N GLU A 38 0.14 18.29 -13.70
CA GLU A 38 0.96 17.17 -14.16
C GLU A 38 1.44 16.31 -12.97
N MET A 39 1.83 16.94 -11.85
CA MET A 39 2.22 16.25 -10.63
C MET A 39 1.05 15.42 -10.07
N GLU A 40 -0.12 16.02 -9.95
CA GLU A 40 -1.35 15.39 -9.47
C GLU A 40 -1.70 14.15 -10.30
N ARG A 41 -1.71 14.28 -11.63
CA ARG A 41 -1.94 13.12 -12.53
C ARG A 41 -0.93 12.01 -12.32
N LYS A 42 0.35 12.36 -12.14
CA LYS A 42 1.41 11.36 -11.91
C LYS A 42 1.25 10.65 -10.58
N ILE A 43 0.84 11.36 -9.51
CA ILE A 43 0.52 10.76 -8.22
C ILE A 43 -0.64 9.77 -8.36
N ILE A 44 -1.72 10.16 -9.05
CA ILE A 44 -2.86 9.28 -9.30
C ILE A 44 -2.42 8.02 -10.02
N ILE A 45 -1.63 8.14 -11.09
CA ILE A 45 -1.12 6.99 -11.85
C ILE A 45 -0.28 6.06 -10.97
N ILE A 46 0.71 6.59 -10.23
CA ILE A 46 1.59 5.76 -9.41
C ILE A 46 0.81 5.05 -8.30
N LEU A 47 -0.10 5.75 -7.62
CA LEU A 47 -0.90 5.13 -6.57
C LEU A 47 -1.84 4.08 -7.17
N SER A 48 -2.55 4.35 -8.26
CA SER A 48 -3.38 3.34 -8.91
C SER A 48 -2.59 2.10 -9.33
N ASP A 49 -1.39 2.27 -9.91
CA ASP A 49 -0.52 1.17 -10.31
C ASP A 49 -0.06 0.37 -9.08
N PHE A 50 0.37 1.04 -8.01
CA PHE A 50 0.72 0.40 -6.75
C PHE A 50 -0.46 -0.38 -6.14
N PHE A 51 -1.67 0.20 -6.13
CA PHE A 51 -2.87 -0.46 -5.61
C PHE A 51 -3.33 -1.64 -6.47
N SER A 52 -3.01 -1.67 -7.76
CA SER A 52 -3.32 -2.80 -8.64
C SER A 52 -2.60 -4.09 -8.25
N GLU A 53 -1.44 -3.99 -7.58
CA GLU A 53 -0.74 -5.15 -7.00
C GLU A 53 -1.59 -5.87 -5.92
N TYR A 54 -2.59 -5.17 -5.38
CA TYR A 54 -3.51 -5.65 -4.36
C TYR A 54 -4.92 -5.95 -4.89
N GLU A 55 -5.09 -6.05 -6.21
CA GLU A 55 -6.40 -6.34 -6.83
C GLU A 55 -7.03 -7.63 -6.28
N TYR A 56 -6.22 -8.61 -5.87
CA TYR A 56 -6.70 -9.85 -5.25
C TYR A 56 -7.56 -9.61 -3.99
N LEU A 57 -7.36 -8.51 -3.27
CA LEU A 57 -8.14 -8.13 -2.10
C LEU A 57 -9.61 -7.81 -2.45
N LEU A 58 -9.92 -7.46 -3.71
CA LEU A 58 -11.30 -7.20 -4.12
C LEU A 58 -12.21 -8.41 -3.90
N ASN A 59 -11.68 -9.63 -3.95
CA ASN A 59 -12.46 -10.85 -3.71
C ASN A 59 -12.83 -11.04 -2.22
N GLU A 60 -12.16 -10.31 -1.33
CA GLU A 60 -12.31 -10.42 0.14
C GLU A 60 -13.08 -9.22 0.72
N LEU A 61 -13.29 -8.16 -0.07
CA LEU A 61 -13.96 -6.94 0.35
C LEU A 61 -15.43 -6.90 -0.10
N THR A 62 -16.26 -6.20 0.67
CA THR A 62 -17.67 -5.95 0.33
C THR A 62 -18.07 -4.51 0.64
N GLY A 63 -19.12 -4.00 -0.01
CA GLY A 63 -19.65 -2.66 0.24
C GLY A 63 -18.67 -1.54 -0.11
N ILE A 64 -18.52 -0.56 0.77
CA ILE A 64 -17.77 0.68 0.51
C ILE A 64 -16.26 0.41 0.31
N SER A 65 -15.67 -0.51 1.06
CA SER A 65 -14.24 -0.83 0.92
C SER A 65 -13.94 -1.44 -0.46
N PHE A 66 -14.84 -2.28 -0.97
CA PHE A 66 -14.73 -2.83 -2.33
C PHE A 66 -14.76 -1.71 -3.38
N GLU A 67 -15.74 -0.82 -3.33
CA GLU A 67 -15.86 0.27 -4.31
C GLU A 67 -14.69 1.25 -4.21
N ASN A 68 -14.20 1.56 -3.00
CA ASN A 68 -13.05 2.42 -2.81
C ASN A 68 -11.79 1.82 -3.44
N LEU A 69 -11.46 0.55 -3.14
CA LEU A 69 -10.29 -0.11 -3.73
C LEU A 69 -10.40 -0.17 -5.25
N LYS A 70 -11.58 -0.54 -5.76
CA LYS A 70 -11.89 -0.64 -7.18
C LYS A 70 -11.73 0.70 -7.90
N ASN A 71 -12.20 1.80 -7.32
CA ASN A 71 -12.09 3.13 -7.90
C ASN A 71 -10.63 3.60 -7.98
N ILE A 72 -9.82 3.29 -6.96
CA ILE A 72 -8.38 3.59 -6.96
C ILE A 72 -7.68 2.82 -8.08
N ILE A 73 -7.89 1.49 -8.16
CA ILE A 73 -7.26 0.63 -9.19
C ILE A 73 -7.64 1.11 -10.60
N TYR A 74 -8.91 1.45 -10.82
CA TYR A 74 -9.40 1.91 -12.12
C TYR A 74 -9.16 3.40 -12.40
N ARG A 75 -8.32 4.07 -11.61
CA ARG A 75 -7.97 5.50 -11.80
C ARG A 75 -9.19 6.43 -11.85
N LYS A 76 -10.23 6.07 -11.10
CA LYS A 76 -11.45 6.87 -10.93
C LYS A 76 -11.40 7.75 -9.69
N ALA A 77 -10.48 7.44 -8.78
CA ALA A 77 -10.26 8.23 -7.58
C ALA A 77 -9.51 9.53 -7.89
N ASP A 78 -9.92 10.62 -7.26
CA ASP A 78 -9.21 11.89 -7.31
C ASP A 78 -8.10 11.98 -6.24
N ILE A 79 -7.32 13.07 -6.26
CA ILE A 79 -6.19 13.21 -5.33
C ILE A 79 -6.64 13.33 -3.87
N ASP A 80 -7.82 13.90 -3.61
CA ASP A 80 -8.37 14.06 -2.26
C ASP A 80 -8.75 12.69 -1.69
N GLU A 81 -9.40 11.85 -2.49
CA GLU A 81 -9.70 10.46 -2.13
C GLU A 81 -8.41 9.66 -1.90
N LEU A 82 -7.37 9.89 -2.72
CA LEU A 82 -6.08 9.22 -2.60
C LEU A 82 -5.33 9.52 -1.29
N THR A 83 -5.58 10.67 -0.64
CA THR A 83 -4.88 11.06 0.61
C THR A 83 -5.02 10.03 1.74
N THR A 84 -6.13 9.30 1.80
CA THR A 84 -6.43 8.34 2.88
C THR A 84 -6.15 6.89 2.51
N THR A 85 -5.71 6.63 1.27
CA THR A 85 -5.68 5.29 0.69
C THR A 85 -4.65 4.38 1.31
N LEU A 86 -3.46 4.88 1.65
CA LEU A 86 -2.43 4.07 2.31
C LEU A 86 -2.88 3.61 3.71
N LYS A 87 -3.61 4.45 4.44
CA LYS A 87 -4.22 4.08 5.73
C LYS A 87 -5.30 3.01 5.54
N PHE A 88 -6.10 3.15 4.49
CA PHE A 88 -7.10 2.16 4.12
C PHE A 88 -6.46 0.81 3.76
N LEU A 89 -5.43 0.78 2.92
CA LEU A 89 -4.71 -0.43 2.53
C LEU A 89 -4.08 -1.13 3.73
N THR A 90 -3.36 -0.39 4.57
CA THR A 90 -2.71 -0.96 5.77
C THR A 90 -3.72 -1.56 6.74
N LYS A 91 -4.92 -0.97 6.86
CA LYS A 91 -6.01 -1.55 7.65
C LYS A 91 -6.47 -2.89 7.08
N ILE A 92 -6.71 -2.97 5.76
CA ILE A 92 -7.12 -4.23 5.11
C ILE A 92 -6.04 -5.31 5.29
N LEU A 93 -4.77 -4.95 5.08
CA LEU A 93 -3.66 -5.89 5.20
C LEU A 93 -3.42 -6.37 6.63
N TYR A 94 -3.78 -5.58 7.65
CA TYR A 94 -3.66 -5.95 9.05
C TYR A 94 -4.78 -6.88 9.52
N GLU A 95 -5.98 -6.74 8.95
CA GLU A 95 -7.14 -7.59 9.28
C GLU A 95 -7.04 -9.01 8.68
N LYS A 96 -5.98 -9.29 7.91
CA LYS A 96 -5.72 -10.55 7.21
C LYS A 96 -4.61 -11.36 7.89
#